data_AF-A0A847NWS5-F1
#
_entry.id   AF-A0A847NWS5-F1
#
_cell.length_a   1.000
_cell.length_b   1.000
_cell.length_c   1.000
_cell.angle_alpha   90.00
_cell.angle_beta   90.00
_cell.angle_gamma   90.00
#
_symmetry.space_group_name_H-M   'P 1'
#
loop_
_entity.id
_entity.type
_entity.pdbx_description
1 polymer ?
#
loop_
_entity_poly.entity_id
_entity_poly.type
_entity_poly.pdbx_seq_one_letter_code
_entity_poly.pdbx_strand_id
1 'polypeptide(L)'
;MSSIVSFGSRQLRNAVLFAVVIVSLSFGKTDLLVFLLSGQSNMCGAGVVNELPAELKKPVDSVIIYLASEGDANKLRKWLTLEPGFGSSQLNGGKPAFGPELLFGKTISDSLPGIKIAIIKDAVSGTSLADNNGWRPPSSGGSVGTLYSNMMKHIKDAFDALDTSKYTIHMGGFVWLQGEF
;
A
#
# COMPACT_ATOMS: atom_id res chain seq x y z
N MET A 1 76.13 47.46 -10.12
CA MET A 1 75.81 47.27 -8.69
C MET A 1 74.57 48.09 -8.41
N SER A 2 73.38 47.58 -8.72
CA SER A 2 72.54 46.70 -7.87
C SER A 2 71.97 47.41 -6.64
N SER A 3 70.69 47.80 -6.70
CA SER A 3 69.67 47.37 -5.73
C SER A 3 68.33 48.04 -6.04
N ILE A 4 67.36 47.24 -6.49
CA ILE A 4 65.94 47.56 -6.45
C ILE A 4 65.40 46.83 -5.21
N VAL A 5 64.90 47.57 -4.23
CA VAL A 5 64.24 47.01 -3.05
C VAL A 5 62.74 46.86 -3.39
N SER A 6 62.29 45.62 -3.51
CA SER A 6 60.88 45.25 -3.69
C SER A 6 60.20 45.18 -2.32
N PHE A 7 59.13 45.97 -2.13
CA PHE A 7 58.23 45.86 -0.99
C PHE A 7 57.17 44.79 -1.26
N GLY A 8 57.25 43.66 -0.55
CA GLY A 8 56.24 42.61 -0.59
C GLY A 8 54.95 43.05 0.09
N SER A 9 53.84 43.05 -0.64
CA SER A 9 52.50 43.23 -0.09
C SER A 9 52.05 41.95 0.65
N ARG A 10 51.84 42.05 1.97
CA ARG A 10 51.20 40.98 2.76
C ARG A 10 49.71 40.93 2.41
N GLN A 11 49.31 39.94 1.62
CA GLN A 11 47.91 39.57 1.40
C GLN A 11 47.32 39.01 2.69
N LEU A 12 46.47 39.78 3.38
CA LEU A 12 45.63 39.29 4.48
C LEU A 12 44.54 38.38 3.90
N ARG A 13 44.70 37.06 4.03
CA ARG A 13 43.65 36.08 3.69
C ARG A 13 42.56 36.15 4.76
N ASN A 14 41.46 36.85 4.47
CA ASN A 14 40.22 36.75 5.23
C ASN A 14 39.64 35.34 5.03
N ALA A 15 39.88 34.44 6.00
CA ALA A 15 39.24 33.13 6.02
C ALA A 15 37.81 33.31 6.56
N VAL A 16 36.82 33.28 5.66
CA VAL A 16 35.40 33.21 6.03
C VAL A 16 35.10 31.77 6.46
N LEU A 17 34.88 31.54 7.75
CA LEU A 17 34.34 30.27 8.24
C LEU A 17 32.85 30.18 7.90
N PHE A 18 32.48 29.25 7.02
CA PHE A 18 31.10 28.81 6.84
C PHE A 18 30.79 27.74 7.89
N ALA A 19 29.94 28.07 8.86
CA ALA A 19 29.37 27.08 9.77
C ALA A 19 28.17 26.41 9.06
N VAL A 20 28.32 25.16 8.64
CA VAL A 20 27.21 24.33 8.15
C VAL A 20 26.51 23.74 9.36
N VAL A 21 25.35 24.29 9.72
CA VAL A 21 24.46 23.69 10.73
C VAL A 21 23.71 22.55 10.04
N ILE A 22 24.12 21.31 10.31
CA ILE A 22 23.35 20.13 9.92
C ILE A 22 22.23 19.96 10.94
N VAL A 23 21.04 20.43 10.61
CA VAL A 23 19.83 20.12 11.38
C VAL A 23 19.40 18.70 11.03
N SER A 24 19.66 17.75 11.91
CA SER A 24 19.12 16.39 11.80
C SER A 24 17.63 16.42 12.15
N LEU A 25 16.76 16.50 11.14
CA LEU A 25 15.32 16.29 11.32
C LEU A 25 15.09 14.80 11.60
N SER A 26 14.81 14.46 12.86
CA SER A 26 14.25 13.16 13.21
C SER A 26 12.75 13.21 12.94
N PHE A 27 12.32 12.70 11.78
CA PHE A 27 10.91 12.44 11.54
C PHE A 27 10.53 11.16 12.29
N GLY A 28 9.59 11.27 13.23
CA GLY A 28 8.98 10.10 13.86
C GLY A 28 8.32 9.17 12.84
N LYS A 29 8.11 7.91 13.22
CA LYS A 29 7.39 6.96 12.36
C LYS A 29 5.97 7.48 12.07
N THR A 30 5.52 7.28 10.84
CA THR A 30 4.14 7.59 10.43
C THR A 30 3.20 6.50 10.91
N ASP A 31 2.05 6.85 11.50
CA ASP A 31 1.01 5.88 11.80
C ASP A 31 0.42 5.29 10.51
N LEU A 32 0.41 3.97 10.43
CA LEU A 32 -0.12 3.21 9.30
C LEU A 32 -1.27 2.31 9.79
N LEU A 33 -2.49 2.67 9.44
CA LEU A 33 -3.69 1.91 9.78
C LEU A 33 -4.00 0.88 8.68
N VAL A 34 -3.87 -0.40 9.01
CA VAL A 34 -3.94 -1.52 8.07
C VAL A 34 -5.33 -2.17 8.10
N PHE A 35 -5.95 -2.29 6.93
CA PHE A 35 -7.19 -3.02 6.72
C PHE A 35 -6.95 -4.25 5.85
N LEU A 36 -7.55 -5.36 6.25
CA LEU A 36 -7.58 -6.58 5.47
C LEU A 36 -8.89 -6.62 4.69
N LEU A 37 -8.85 -6.89 3.39
CA LEU A 37 -10.01 -7.04 2.53
C LEU A 37 -9.95 -8.44 1.91
N SER A 38 -10.93 -9.30 2.20
CA SER A 38 -10.95 -10.67 1.69
C SER A 38 -12.37 -11.17 1.37
N GLY A 39 -12.45 -12.29 0.66
CA GLY A 39 -13.69 -12.88 0.19
C GLY A 39 -13.62 -13.32 -1.26
N GLN A 40 -14.75 -13.23 -1.97
CA GLN A 40 -14.89 -13.75 -3.33
C GLN A 40 -15.05 -12.65 -4.40
N SER A 41 -15.71 -12.96 -5.52
CA SER A 41 -15.83 -12.10 -6.71
C SER A 41 -16.26 -10.66 -6.41
N ASN A 42 -17.18 -10.43 -5.48
CA ASN A 42 -17.60 -9.08 -5.13
C ASN A 42 -16.54 -8.30 -4.34
N MET A 43 -15.65 -8.99 -3.59
CA MET A 43 -14.43 -8.37 -3.04
C MET A 43 -13.36 -8.20 -4.11
N CYS A 44 -13.15 -9.19 -4.98
CA CYS A 44 -12.22 -9.09 -6.12
C CYS A 44 -12.55 -7.84 -6.96
N GLY A 45 -13.84 -7.59 -7.19
CA GLY A 45 -14.32 -6.38 -7.86
C GLY A 45 -14.34 -6.53 -9.37
N ALA A 46 -15.54 -6.41 -9.95
CA ALA A 46 -15.77 -6.45 -11.39
C ALA A 46 -16.13 -5.07 -11.98
N GLY A 47 -16.14 -4.02 -11.15
CA GLY A 47 -16.53 -2.66 -11.59
C GLY A 47 -15.62 -2.16 -12.71
N VAL A 48 -16.18 -1.57 -13.76
CA VAL A 48 -15.40 -1.12 -14.92
C VAL A 48 -14.88 0.30 -14.68
N VAL A 49 -13.56 0.49 -14.68
CA VAL A 49 -12.93 1.80 -14.36
C VAL A 49 -13.45 2.93 -15.25
N ASN A 50 -13.79 2.66 -16.50
CA ASN A 50 -14.32 3.69 -17.41
C ASN A 50 -15.68 4.26 -16.96
N GLU A 51 -16.45 3.49 -16.19
CA GLU A 51 -17.76 3.87 -15.65
C GLU A 51 -17.65 4.68 -14.34
N LEU A 52 -16.44 4.80 -13.77
CA LEU A 52 -16.22 5.65 -12.61
C LEU A 52 -16.48 7.12 -12.96
N PRO A 53 -17.07 7.90 -12.04
CA PRO A 53 -17.12 9.33 -12.16
C PRO A 53 -15.70 9.93 -12.03
N ALA A 54 -15.49 11.13 -12.56
CA ALA A 54 -14.15 11.68 -12.81
C ALA A 54 -13.31 11.85 -11.53
N GLU A 55 -13.96 12.14 -10.41
CA GLU A 55 -13.36 12.30 -9.10
C GLU A 55 -12.80 11.00 -8.51
N LEU A 56 -13.31 9.84 -8.94
CA LEU A 56 -12.83 8.53 -8.51
C LEU A 56 -11.78 7.95 -9.44
N LYS A 57 -11.43 8.65 -10.52
CA LYS A 57 -10.43 8.21 -11.51
C LYS A 57 -8.99 8.62 -11.15
N LYS A 58 -8.78 9.18 -9.96
CA LYS A 58 -7.47 9.68 -9.50
C LYS A 58 -6.90 8.79 -8.39
N PRO A 59 -5.56 8.76 -8.23
CA PRO A 59 -4.94 8.15 -7.07
C PRO A 59 -5.41 8.77 -5.75
N VAL A 60 -5.38 7.97 -4.68
CA VAL A 60 -5.65 8.36 -3.30
C VAL A 60 -4.32 8.32 -2.54
N ASP A 61 -3.57 9.42 -2.55
CA ASP A 61 -2.16 9.47 -2.11
C ASP A 61 -1.93 9.06 -0.63
N SER A 62 -2.94 9.19 0.21
CA SER A 62 -2.93 8.80 1.62
C SER A 62 -3.13 7.29 1.84
N VAL A 63 -3.39 6.53 0.78
CA VAL A 63 -3.71 5.10 0.85
C VAL A 63 -2.73 4.30 0.00
N ILE A 64 -2.12 3.28 0.60
CA ILE A 64 -1.38 2.25 -0.13
C ILE A 64 -2.15 0.94 -0.12
N ILE A 65 -1.97 0.11 -1.14
CA ILE A 65 -2.64 -1.17 -1.30
C ILE A 65 -1.65 -2.24 -1.75
N TYR A 66 -1.82 -3.45 -1.22
CA TYR A 66 -1.13 -4.67 -1.60
C TYR A 66 -2.17 -5.67 -2.14
N LEU A 67 -2.10 -5.94 -3.43
CA LEU A 67 -2.98 -6.92 -4.09
C LEU A 67 -2.34 -8.32 -4.02
N ALA A 68 -2.92 -9.24 -3.26
CA ALA A 68 -2.26 -10.49 -2.90
C ALA A 68 -2.53 -11.66 -3.86
N SER A 69 -3.79 -11.88 -4.25
CA SER A 69 -4.22 -13.07 -5.00
C SER A 69 -4.70 -12.77 -6.42
N GLU A 70 -5.90 -12.21 -6.57
CA GLU A 70 -6.54 -12.05 -7.88
C GLU A 70 -6.60 -10.58 -8.32
N GLY A 71 -6.26 -10.33 -9.60
CA GLY A 71 -6.39 -9.04 -10.28
C GLY A 71 -5.28 -8.82 -11.31
N ASP A 72 -4.88 -7.57 -11.54
CA ASP A 72 -3.80 -7.24 -12.50
C ASP A 72 -2.45 -7.82 -12.04
N ALA A 73 -1.90 -8.73 -12.85
CA ALA A 73 -0.62 -9.39 -12.59
C ALA A 73 0.56 -8.41 -12.41
N ASN A 74 0.52 -7.22 -13.01
CA ASN A 74 1.56 -6.22 -12.84
C ASN A 74 1.54 -5.56 -11.45
N LYS A 75 0.37 -5.58 -10.80
CA LYS A 75 0.11 -4.98 -9.48
C LYS A 75 0.21 -5.99 -8.33
N LEU A 76 0.20 -7.30 -8.64
CA LEU A 76 0.29 -8.35 -7.62
C LEU A 76 1.55 -8.24 -6.77
N ARG A 77 1.36 -8.43 -5.46
CA ARG A 77 2.37 -8.58 -4.42
C ARG A 77 3.33 -7.39 -4.28
N LYS A 78 2.82 -6.19 -4.55
CA LYS A 78 3.54 -4.93 -4.43
C LYS A 78 2.69 -3.93 -3.65
N TRP A 79 3.35 -3.15 -2.79
CA TRP A 79 2.74 -1.95 -2.22
C TRP A 79 2.73 -0.85 -3.26
N LEU A 80 1.54 -0.38 -3.62
CA LEU A 80 1.30 0.68 -4.60
C LEU A 80 0.36 1.72 -3.99
N THR A 81 0.37 2.94 -4.51
CA THR A 81 -0.67 3.92 -4.18
C THR A 81 -2.02 3.40 -4.67
N LEU A 82 -3.06 3.57 -3.86
CA LEU A 82 -4.42 3.20 -4.27
C LEU A 82 -4.87 4.10 -5.42
N GLU A 83 -5.43 3.50 -6.45
CA GLU A 83 -5.99 4.14 -7.63
C GLU A 83 -6.98 3.15 -8.29
N PRO A 84 -7.77 3.52 -9.29
CA PRO A 84 -8.53 2.51 -10.06
C PRO A 84 -7.61 1.43 -10.65
N GLY A 85 -8.14 0.21 -10.82
CA GLY A 85 -7.39 -0.89 -11.44
C GLY A 85 -6.93 -2.00 -10.49
N PHE A 86 -7.38 -2.03 -9.23
CA PHE A 86 -7.13 -3.14 -8.29
C PHE A 86 -8.27 -4.17 -8.24
N GLY A 87 -9.21 -4.10 -9.18
CA GLY A 87 -10.22 -5.13 -9.41
C GLY A 87 -9.71 -6.29 -10.27
N SER A 88 -10.58 -7.26 -10.54
CA SER A 88 -10.31 -8.39 -11.43
C SER A 88 -10.94 -8.17 -12.80
N SER A 89 -10.10 -7.90 -13.81
CA SER A 89 -10.54 -7.75 -15.20
C SER A 89 -11.10 -9.05 -15.79
N GLN A 90 -10.75 -10.20 -15.22
CA GLN A 90 -11.29 -11.50 -15.60
C GLN A 90 -12.82 -11.56 -15.37
N LEU A 91 -13.33 -10.78 -14.42
CA LEU A 91 -14.75 -10.75 -14.06
C LEU A 91 -15.59 -9.82 -14.94
N ASN A 92 -14.98 -8.99 -15.79
CA ASN A 92 -15.70 -7.97 -16.57
C ASN A 92 -15.31 -7.89 -18.06
N GLY A 93 -14.80 -9.00 -18.61
CA GLY A 93 -14.44 -9.11 -20.02
C GLY A 93 -13.12 -8.41 -20.38
N GLY A 94 -12.16 -8.39 -19.45
CA GLY A 94 -10.80 -7.91 -19.68
C GLY A 94 -10.63 -6.39 -19.55
N LYS A 95 -11.64 -5.68 -19.05
CA LYS A 95 -11.54 -4.22 -18.87
C LYS A 95 -10.82 -3.89 -17.56
N PRO A 96 -10.09 -2.76 -17.47
CA PRO A 96 -9.55 -2.31 -16.20
C PRO A 96 -10.65 -2.27 -15.14
N ALA A 97 -10.42 -2.96 -14.02
CA ALA A 97 -11.44 -3.24 -13.03
C ALA A 97 -11.14 -2.57 -11.68
N PHE A 98 -12.18 -2.31 -10.90
CA PHE A 98 -12.07 -1.90 -9.50
C PHE A 98 -13.05 -2.70 -8.64
N GLY A 99 -12.77 -2.78 -7.35
CA GLY A 99 -13.66 -3.34 -6.35
C GLY A 99 -13.96 -2.36 -5.22
N PRO A 100 -14.48 -2.85 -4.09
CA PRO A 100 -14.80 -2.01 -2.94
C PRO A 100 -13.57 -1.31 -2.35
N GLU A 101 -12.34 -1.78 -2.63
CA GLU A 101 -11.11 -1.18 -2.11
C GLU A 101 -10.98 0.31 -2.44
N LEU A 102 -11.45 0.73 -3.62
CA LEU A 102 -11.27 2.11 -4.09
C LEU A 102 -12.07 3.09 -3.23
N LEU A 103 -13.37 2.86 -3.11
CA LEU A 103 -14.23 3.72 -2.27
C LEU A 103 -13.93 3.51 -0.79
N PHE A 104 -13.67 2.28 -0.35
CA PHE A 104 -13.31 2.01 1.04
C PHE A 104 -12.08 2.83 1.46
N GLY A 105 -10.99 2.73 0.69
CA GLY A 105 -9.76 3.48 0.98
C GLY A 105 -9.96 4.98 0.93
N LYS A 106 -10.70 5.48 -0.07
CA LYS A 106 -11.05 6.90 -0.16
C LYS A 106 -11.84 7.37 1.06
N THR A 107 -12.96 6.71 1.38
CA THR A 107 -13.84 7.13 2.47
C THR A 107 -13.15 7.08 3.83
N ILE A 108 -12.36 6.04 4.11
CA ILE A 108 -11.63 5.93 5.38
C ILE A 108 -10.55 7.01 5.50
N SER A 109 -9.79 7.25 4.43
CA SER A 109 -8.73 8.28 4.46
C SER A 109 -9.30 9.70 4.56
N ASP A 110 -10.42 9.99 3.90
CA ASP A 110 -11.14 11.27 4.05
C ASP A 110 -11.66 11.45 5.49
N SER A 111 -12.06 10.36 6.16
CA SER A 111 -12.59 10.38 7.53
C SER A 111 -11.50 10.45 8.61
N LEU A 112 -10.26 10.07 8.27
CA LEU A 112 -9.11 10.03 9.18
C LEU A 112 -7.96 10.88 8.64
N PRO A 113 -8.11 12.21 8.54
CA PRO A 113 -7.09 13.08 7.98
C PRO A 113 -5.79 12.98 8.78
N GLY A 114 -4.65 12.86 8.06
CA GLY A 114 -3.32 12.75 8.66
C GLY A 114 -2.89 11.32 9.03
N ILE A 115 -3.79 10.33 8.95
CA ILE A 115 -3.46 8.91 9.12
C ILE A 115 -3.23 8.27 7.76
N LYS A 116 -2.11 7.55 7.62
CA LYS A 116 -1.85 6.78 6.39
C LYS A 116 -2.60 5.46 6.46
N ILE A 117 -3.27 5.09 5.37
CA ILE A 117 -4.03 3.85 5.29
C ILE A 117 -3.27 2.83 4.45
N ALA A 118 -3.30 1.57 4.87
CA ALA A 118 -2.82 0.44 4.10
C ALA A 118 -3.94 -0.59 3.92
N ILE A 119 -4.08 -1.12 2.71
CA ILE A 119 -5.04 -2.18 2.39
C ILE A 119 -4.26 -3.43 1.96
N ILE A 120 -4.49 -4.56 2.61
CA ILE A 120 -4.07 -5.87 2.10
C ILE A 120 -5.31 -6.53 1.52
N LYS A 121 -5.38 -6.64 0.19
CA LYS A 121 -6.51 -7.23 -0.52
C LYS A 121 -6.16 -8.64 -0.96
N ASP A 122 -6.78 -9.62 -0.32
CA ASP A 122 -6.63 -11.03 -0.64
C ASP A 122 -7.99 -11.67 -0.89
N ALA A 123 -8.46 -11.59 -2.14
CA ALA A 123 -9.75 -12.14 -2.55
C ALA A 123 -9.57 -13.03 -3.78
N VAL A 124 -10.41 -14.05 -3.88
CA VAL A 124 -10.39 -15.03 -4.98
C VAL A 124 -11.82 -15.34 -5.41
N SER A 125 -12.14 -15.09 -6.67
CA SER A 125 -13.46 -15.28 -7.26
C SER A 125 -13.82 -16.76 -7.36
N GLY A 126 -15.12 -17.08 -7.31
CA GLY A 126 -15.61 -18.45 -7.48
C GLY A 126 -15.25 -19.39 -6.32
N THR A 127 -15.21 -18.88 -5.08
CA THR A 127 -14.75 -19.63 -3.91
C THR A 127 -15.83 -19.80 -2.85
N SER A 128 -15.79 -20.91 -2.12
CA SER A 128 -16.71 -21.21 -1.03
C SER A 128 -16.04 -21.11 0.35
N LEU A 129 -16.85 -21.00 1.40
CA LEU A 129 -16.37 -20.97 2.77
C LEU A 129 -15.91 -22.35 3.27
N ALA A 130 -16.68 -23.40 2.94
CA ALA A 130 -16.65 -24.66 3.70
C ALA A 130 -15.79 -25.77 3.09
N ASP A 131 -15.40 -25.69 1.81
CA ASP A 131 -14.60 -26.74 1.18
C ASP A 131 -13.10 -26.68 1.55
N ASN A 132 -12.36 -27.75 1.23
CA ASN A 132 -10.92 -27.87 1.55
C ASN A 132 -10.02 -26.88 0.78
N ASN A 133 -10.48 -26.37 -0.36
CA ASN A 133 -9.79 -25.34 -1.11
C ASN A 133 -10.25 -23.93 -0.69
N GLY A 134 -11.32 -23.84 0.09
CA GLY A 134 -11.98 -22.61 0.51
C GLY A 134 -11.32 -21.91 1.69
N TRP A 135 -12.15 -21.12 2.36
CA TRP A 135 -11.74 -20.18 3.42
C TRP A 135 -11.83 -20.74 4.84
N ARG A 136 -12.00 -22.05 4.99
CA ARG A 136 -12.22 -22.70 6.29
C ARG A 136 -11.04 -22.46 7.25
N PRO A 137 -11.25 -21.77 8.39
CA PRO A 137 -10.21 -21.56 9.38
C PRO A 137 -9.97 -22.81 10.22
N PRO A 138 -8.80 -22.94 10.88
CA PRO A 138 -8.49 -24.08 11.74
C PRO A 138 -9.45 -24.23 12.92
N SER A 139 -10.09 -23.14 13.37
CA SER A 139 -11.06 -23.15 14.47
C SER A 139 -12.40 -23.82 14.11
N SER A 140 -12.70 -24.01 12.82
CA SER A 140 -13.94 -24.65 12.37
C SER A 140 -13.86 -26.18 12.34
N GLY A 141 -12.71 -26.79 12.69
CA GLY A 141 -12.50 -28.23 12.58
C GLY A 141 -12.35 -28.72 11.14
N GLY A 142 -12.01 -30.00 10.97
CA GLY A 142 -11.65 -30.57 9.67
C GLY A 142 -10.27 -30.10 9.19
N SER A 143 -9.95 -30.30 7.90
CA SER A 143 -8.69 -29.78 7.33
C SER A 143 -8.69 -28.24 7.33
N VAL A 144 -7.55 -27.58 7.26
CA VAL A 144 -7.55 -26.12 7.03
C VAL A 144 -7.77 -25.85 5.55
N GLY A 145 -8.55 -24.82 5.20
CA GLY A 145 -8.77 -24.41 3.82
C GLY A 145 -7.50 -23.86 3.16
N THR A 146 -7.28 -24.19 1.89
CA THR A 146 -6.13 -23.68 1.12
C THR A 146 -6.13 -22.15 1.03
N LEU A 147 -7.29 -21.52 0.74
CA LEU A 147 -7.37 -20.06 0.65
C LEU A 147 -7.16 -19.38 2.01
N TYR A 148 -7.65 -19.96 3.10
CA TYR A 148 -7.32 -19.46 4.44
C TYR A 148 -5.80 -19.47 4.69
N SER A 149 -5.14 -20.59 4.36
CA SER A 149 -3.69 -20.73 4.54
C SER A 149 -2.91 -19.72 3.67
N ASN A 150 -3.36 -19.52 2.43
CA ASN A 150 -2.80 -18.54 1.51
C ASN A 150 -2.97 -17.11 2.05
N MET A 151 -4.14 -16.77 2.58
CA MET A 151 -4.40 -15.46 3.18
C MET A 151 -3.45 -15.15 4.33
N MET A 152 -3.27 -16.11 5.24
CA MET A 152 -2.32 -15.93 6.34
C MET A 152 -0.90 -15.72 5.83
N LYS A 153 -0.50 -16.46 4.78
CA LYS A 153 0.80 -16.27 4.13
C LYS A 153 0.90 -14.90 3.47
N HIS A 154 -0.09 -14.48 2.70
CA HIS A 154 -0.10 -13.20 1.99
C HIS A 154 -0.10 -12.00 2.93
N ILE A 155 -0.83 -12.08 4.05
CA ILE A 155 -0.77 -11.07 5.11
C ILE A 155 0.67 -10.93 5.61
N LYS A 156 1.34 -12.06 5.90
CA LYS A 156 2.74 -12.05 6.32
C LYS A 156 3.65 -11.44 5.24
N ASP A 157 3.53 -11.89 4.00
CA ASP A 157 4.34 -11.39 2.87
C ASP A 157 4.15 -9.86 2.68
N ALA A 158 2.92 -9.36 2.86
CA ALA A 158 2.62 -7.94 2.77
C ALA A 158 3.29 -7.13 3.89
N PHE A 159 3.27 -7.64 5.13
CA PHE A 159 3.99 -7.01 6.24
C PHE A 159 5.51 -7.06 6.07
N ASP A 160 6.07 -8.17 5.59
CA ASP A 160 7.50 -8.31 5.31
C ASP A 160 7.96 -7.33 4.21
N ALA A 161 7.06 -6.98 3.27
CA ALA A 161 7.32 -6.01 2.21
C ALA A 161 7.16 -4.54 2.62
N LEU A 162 6.71 -4.24 3.86
CA LEU A 162 6.62 -2.88 4.38
C LEU A 162 7.97 -2.43 4.97
N ASP A 163 8.33 -1.17 4.73
CA ASP A 163 9.44 -0.53 5.42
C ASP A 163 9.03 -0.16 6.86
N THR A 164 9.20 -1.11 7.78
CA THR A 164 8.85 -0.96 9.21
C THR A 164 9.69 0.09 9.94
N SER A 165 10.76 0.62 9.33
CA SER A 165 11.50 1.76 9.87
C SER A 165 10.69 3.06 9.74
N LYS A 166 9.79 3.15 8.75
CA LYS A 166 8.96 4.33 8.47
C LYS A 166 7.63 4.34 9.22
N TYR A 167 7.12 3.17 9.63
CA TYR A 167 5.74 3.03 10.06
C TYR A 167 5.57 2.47 11.48
N THR A 168 4.65 3.08 12.23
CA THR A 168 4.02 2.46 13.40
C THR A 168 2.72 1.82 12.92
N ILE A 169 2.63 0.50 12.99
CA ILE A 169 1.55 -0.27 12.39
C ILE A 169 0.41 -0.46 13.39
N HIS A 170 -0.81 -0.16 12.97
CA HIS A 170 -2.05 -0.40 13.71
C HIS A 170 -3.01 -1.22 12.85
N MET A 171 -3.71 -2.18 13.44
CA MET A 171 -4.77 -2.92 12.73
C MET A 171 -6.07 -2.12 12.80
N GLY A 172 -6.63 -1.77 11.64
CA GLY A 172 -7.89 -1.03 11.52
C GLY A 172 -9.12 -1.92 11.38
N GLY A 173 -8.99 -3.10 10.78
CA GLY A 173 -10.09 -4.05 10.68
C GLY A 173 -9.94 -5.09 9.58
N PHE A 174 -10.93 -5.98 9.52
CA PHE A 174 -11.05 -7.01 8.50
C PHE A 174 -12.41 -6.90 7.83
N VAL A 175 -12.42 -6.63 6.53
CA VAL A 175 -13.62 -6.53 5.69
C VAL A 175 -13.74 -7.83 4.89
N TRP A 176 -14.85 -8.53 5.11
CA TRP A 176 -15.13 -9.83 4.51
C TRP A 176 -16.37 -9.74 3.62
N LEU A 177 -16.23 -10.07 2.33
CA LEU A 177 -17.35 -10.10 1.39
C LEU A 177 -17.37 -11.43 0.63
N GLN A 178 -18.13 -12.37 1.18
CA GLN A 178 -18.29 -13.73 0.68
C GLN A 178 -19.71 -14.23 0.98
N GLY A 179 -20.20 -15.15 0.15
CA GLY A 179 -21.43 -15.89 0.42
C GLY A 179 -22.27 -16.17 -0.83
N GLU A 180 -21.84 -15.68 -2.00
CA GLU A 180 -22.64 -15.78 -3.22
C GLU A 180 -22.49 -17.10 -3.97
N PHE A 181 -21.35 -17.81 -3.80
CA PHE A 181 -21.03 -19.00 -4.60
C PHE A 181 -22.11 -20.07 -4.52
#